data_AF-A0A6I9PSJ5-F1
#
_entry.id   AF-A0A6I9PSJ5-F1
#
_cell.length_a   1.000
_cell.length_b   1.000
_cell.length_c   1.000
_cell.angle_alpha   90.00
_cell.angle_beta   90.00
_cell.angle_gamma   90.00
#
_symmetry.space_group_name_H-M   'P 1'
#
loop_
_entity.id
_entity.type
_entity.pdbx_description
1 polymer ?
#
loop_
_entity_poly.entity_id
_entity_poly.type
_entity_poly.pdbx_seq_one_letter_code
_entity_poly.pdbx_strand_id
1 'polypeptide(L)'
;MSQSEEEQGWMNPSGGEEEEEEDEDEDEDDEDTPQVALTPDASLPEDPSFATTDVTASSAFQCLEEFLSMGKISQNKAAKLKSSYRLLCETLKSSQDSELHVLGEAKRCRAELQRLQAGLERAEEQSTSEQPESEVNELRQHLLQACNELKAAEDREYKTQHRLRCLWEEKRYLQKEIEFQPEPAELESRTNVLQEKHEDLRKEVSERRLEVRSLTEDVEIHKMQILREQKELEDKTEIIELKEPVSKGTFPLQRGSPV
;
A
#
# COMPACT_ATOMS: atom_id res chain seq x y z
N MET A 1 -39.46 36.88 -2.48
CA MET A 1 -39.48 36.15 -1.20
C MET A 1 -38.40 35.08 -1.34
N SER A 2 -37.15 35.46 -1.06
CA SER A 2 -36.42 35.20 0.21
C SER A 2 -35.60 33.91 0.04
N GLN A 3 -34.28 34.00 -0.23
CA GLN A 3 -33.15 33.98 0.75
C GLN A 3 -33.11 32.63 1.50
N SER A 4 -32.02 31.85 1.60
CA SER A 4 -30.58 32.13 1.86
C SER A 4 -29.76 30.87 1.46
N GLU A 5 -28.56 30.93 0.88
CA GLU A 5 -27.22 31.07 1.53
C GLU A 5 -26.99 30.18 2.75
N GLU A 6 -25.99 29.27 2.66
CA GLU A 6 -24.95 29.13 3.69
C GLU A 6 -23.75 28.31 3.17
N GLU A 7 -22.63 29.03 3.01
CA GLU A 7 -21.26 28.53 3.01
C GLU A 7 -20.88 28.07 4.41
N GLN A 8 -20.17 26.95 4.54
CA GLN A 8 -19.17 26.71 5.60
C GLN A 8 -18.05 25.88 4.96
N GLY A 9 -16.77 26.28 4.94
CA GLY A 9 -16.07 27.11 5.89
C GLY A 9 -15.14 26.19 6.71
N TRP A 10 -13.85 26.27 6.42
CA TRP A 10 -12.76 25.45 6.97
C TRP A 10 -12.72 25.46 8.50
N MET A 11 -12.31 24.34 9.13
CA MET A 11 -11.31 24.27 10.21
C MET A 11 -10.97 22.80 10.55
N ASN A 12 -9.69 22.44 10.42
CA ASN A 12 -9.04 21.44 11.28
C ASN A 12 -8.89 22.03 12.70
N PRO A 13 -8.77 21.21 13.77
CA PRO A 13 -7.42 20.89 14.26
C PRO A 13 -7.21 19.50 14.88
N SER A 14 -6.01 18.96 14.61
CA SER A 14 -5.03 18.43 15.58
C SER A 14 -5.29 17.10 16.32
N GLY A 15 -4.33 16.19 16.17
CA GLY A 15 -3.69 15.54 17.32
C GLY A 15 -3.50 14.02 17.22
N GLY A 16 -2.23 13.57 17.11
CA GLY A 16 -1.77 12.18 17.16
C GLY A 16 -1.25 11.72 15.80
N GLU A 17 0.01 11.94 15.41
CA GLU A 17 1.23 11.25 15.88
C GLU A 17 1.05 9.73 15.92
N GLU A 18 1.25 9.06 14.79
CA GLU A 18 1.95 7.76 14.72
C GLU A 18 2.78 7.79 13.43
N GLU A 19 4.08 8.02 13.61
CA GLU A 19 5.12 7.68 12.65
C GLU A 19 5.24 6.15 12.67
N GLU A 20 4.99 5.48 11.54
CA GLU A 20 5.48 4.12 11.34
C GLU A 20 6.73 4.22 10.46
N GLU A 21 7.85 4.07 11.17
CA GLU A 21 9.23 3.97 10.70
C GLU A 21 9.39 2.80 9.71
N GLU A 22 10.26 3.04 8.73
CA GLU A 22 10.88 2.00 7.92
C GLU A 22 11.86 1.23 8.80
N ASP A 23 11.55 -0.03 9.13
CA ASP A 23 12.55 -0.96 9.68
C ASP A 23 12.93 -1.98 8.60
N GLU A 24 14.18 -1.85 8.16
CA GLU A 24 14.95 -2.79 7.38
C GLU A 24 15.17 -4.06 8.21
N ASP A 25 14.47 -5.16 7.90
CA ASP A 25 14.83 -6.46 8.47
C ASP A 25 16.09 -6.97 7.75
N GLU A 26 17.22 -6.83 8.45
CA GLU A 26 18.52 -7.38 8.14
C GLU A 26 18.45 -8.91 7.95
N ASP A 27 19.06 -9.38 6.88
CA ASP A 27 19.36 -10.79 6.62
C ASP A 27 20.24 -11.38 7.74
N GLU A 28 19.65 -12.08 8.72
CA GLU A 28 20.40 -13.02 9.55
C GLU A 28 20.43 -14.39 8.85
N ASP A 29 21.55 -14.65 8.19
CA ASP A 29 21.99 -15.98 7.76
C ASP A 29 22.06 -16.92 8.97
N ASP A 30 20.98 -17.64 9.26
CA ASP A 30 21.02 -18.82 10.11
C ASP A 30 21.84 -19.90 9.39
N GLU A 31 23.15 -19.93 9.69
CA GLU A 31 24.04 -21.06 9.38
C GLU A 31 23.44 -22.33 9.99
N ASP A 32 22.74 -23.09 9.15
CA ASP A 32 22.19 -24.41 9.42
C ASP A 32 23.35 -25.41 9.64
N THR A 33 23.95 -25.33 10.83
CA THR A 33 24.91 -26.32 11.29
C THR A 33 24.14 -27.59 11.65
N PRO A 34 24.41 -28.73 10.98
CA PRO A 34 23.68 -29.95 11.28
C PRO A 34 24.03 -30.39 12.70
N GLN A 35 23.06 -30.30 13.61
CA GLN A 35 23.17 -30.89 14.94
C GLN A 35 23.30 -32.40 14.78
N VAL A 36 24.53 -32.89 14.86
CA VAL A 36 24.84 -34.31 14.97
C VAL A 36 24.28 -34.79 16.30
N ALA A 37 23.08 -35.36 16.25
CA ALA A 37 22.50 -36.10 17.36
C ALA A 37 23.39 -37.31 17.64
N LEU A 38 24.29 -37.16 18.62
CA LEU A 38 25.04 -38.27 19.20
C LEU A 38 24.03 -39.23 19.86
N THR A 39 23.66 -40.27 19.12
CA THR A 39 22.89 -41.39 19.65
C THR A 39 23.68 -42.05 20.78
N PRO A 40 23.06 -42.37 21.93
CA PRO A 40 23.76 -43.08 23.00
C PRO A 40 24.33 -44.40 22.49
N ASP A 41 25.61 -44.64 22.78
CA ASP A 41 26.33 -45.86 22.47
C ASP A 41 25.65 -47.05 23.17
N ALA A 42 25.13 -48.00 22.39
CA ALA A 42 24.31 -49.12 22.84
C ALA A 42 25.15 -50.29 23.41
N SER A 43 26.28 -49.98 24.02
CA SER A 43 27.23 -50.94 24.57
C SER A 43 27.24 -50.89 26.11
N LEU A 44 26.07 -51.00 26.72
CA LEU A 44 25.93 -51.34 28.15
C LEU A 44 25.80 -52.87 28.27
N PRO A 45 26.57 -53.53 29.15
CA PRO A 45 26.45 -54.97 29.34
C PRO A 45 25.03 -55.31 29.81
N GLU A 46 24.36 -56.19 29.06
CA GLU A 46 23.15 -56.87 29.51
C GLU A 46 23.53 -57.71 30.73
N ASP A 47 23.30 -57.19 31.95
CA ASP A 47 23.38 -57.99 33.17
C ASP A 47 22.12 -58.88 33.23
N PRO A 48 22.23 -60.21 33.03
CA PRO A 48 21.08 -61.10 32.94
C PRO A 48 20.55 -61.51 34.33
N SER A 49 20.80 -60.71 35.37
CA SER A 49 20.61 -61.13 36.77
C SER A 49 19.18 -61.00 37.30
N PHE A 50 18.26 -60.37 36.56
CA PHE A 50 16.86 -60.21 36.99
C PHE A 50 15.90 -61.27 36.44
N ALA A 51 16.33 -62.08 35.48
CA ALA A 51 15.50 -63.15 34.97
C ALA A 51 15.62 -64.37 35.90
N THR A 52 14.50 -64.74 36.55
CA THR A 52 14.20 -66.07 37.14
C THR A 52 14.35 -66.29 38.66
N THR A 53 14.35 -65.26 39.51
CA THR A 53 13.97 -65.51 40.91
C THR A 53 12.45 -65.51 41.04
N ASP A 54 11.87 -66.64 41.47
CA ASP A 54 10.47 -66.72 41.89
C ASP A 54 10.16 -65.55 42.82
N VAL A 55 9.18 -64.72 42.46
CA VAL A 55 8.82 -63.49 43.18
C VAL A 55 8.52 -63.78 44.65
N THR A 56 8.05 -65.00 44.96
CA THR A 56 7.75 -65.46 46.32
C THR A 56 8.99 -65.85 47.13
N ALA A 57 10.12 -66.15 46.47
CA ALA A 57 11.42 -66.41 47.10
C ALA A 57 12.25 -65.12 47.32
N SER A 58 11.75 -63.97 46.86
CA SER A 58 12.41 -62.67 47.05
C SER A 58 12.62 -62.34 48.53
N SER A 59 13.75 -61.70 48.84
CA SER A 59 14.05 -61.14 50.17
C SER A 59 12.94 -60.23 50.68
N ALA A 60 12.24 -59.53 49.80
CA ALA A 60 11.08 -58.70 50.15
C ALA A 60 9.92 -59.51 50.74
N PHE A 61 9.65 -60.72 50.20
CA PHE A 61 8.60 -61.60 50.72
C PHE A 61 8.98 -62.20 52.08
N GLN A 62 10.25 -62.52 52.28
CA GLN A 62 10.79 -63.03 53.55
C GLN A 62 10.68 -61.98 54.66
N CYS A 63 11.08 -60.73 54.39
CA CYS A 63 10.92 -59.64 55.35
C CYS A 63 9.44 -59.40 55.73
N LEU A 64 8.52 -59.49 54.76
CA LEU A 64 7.09 -59.35 55.03
C LEU A 64 6.52 -60.48 55.90
N GLU A 65 7.04 -61.70 55.77
CA GLU A 65 6.65 -62.84 56.60
C GLU A 65 7.20 -62.72 58.04
N GLU A 66 8.42 -62.21 58.18
CA GLU A 66 9.01 -61.91 59.50
C GLU A 66 8.21 -60.82 60.23
N PHE A 67 7.86 -59.72 59.55
CA PHE A 67 7.03 -58.67 60.14
C PHE A 67 5.62 -59.15 60.55
N LEU A 68 5.04 -60.08 59.78
CA LEU A 68 3.78 -60.74 60.14
C LEU A 68 3.95 -61.59 61.41
N SER A 69 5.02 -62.39 61.47
CA SER A 69 5.33 -63.28 62.60
C SER A 69 5.63 -62.53 63.90
N MET A 70 6.25 -61.34 63.80
CA MET A 70 6.46 -60.42 64.93
C MET A 70 5.19 -59.66 65.35
N GLY A 71 4.05 -59.84 64.65
CA GLY A 71 2.81 -59.11 64.92
C GLY A 71 2.85 -57.61 64.59
N LYS A 72 3.89 -57.14 63.89
CA LYS A 72 4.09 -55.71 63.53
C LYS A 72 3.13 -55.25 62.43
N ILE A 73 2.63 -56.18 61.61
CA ILE A 73 1.64 -55.93 60.56
C ILE A 73 0.51 -56.96 60.62
N SER A 74 -0.70 -56.55 60.24
CA SER A 74 -1.84 -57.46 60.12
C SER A 74 -1.73 -58.32 58.86
N GLN A 75 -2.39 -59.49 58.88
CA GLN A 75 -2.45 -60.42 57.74
C GLN A 75 -2.99 -59.76 56.46
N ASN A 76 -4.02 -58.91 56.59
CA ASN A 76 -4.57 -58.16 55.46
C ASN A 76 -3.52 -57.20 54.85
N LYS A 77 -2.79 -56.47 55.70
CA LYS A 77 -1.73 -55.55 55.25
C LYS A 77 -0.59 -56.31 54.56
N ALA A 78 -0.15 -57.42 55.12
CA ALA A 78 0.88 -58.27 54.51
C ALA A 78 0.44 -58.83 53.14
N ALA A 79 -0.81 -59.31 53.04
CA ALA A 79 -1.37 -59.80 51.77
C ALA A 79 -1.42 -58.71 50.70
N LYS A 80 -1.86 -57.49 51.07
CA LYS A 80 -1.91 -56.33 50.16
C LYS A 80 -0.51 -55.90 49.68
N LEU A 81 0.49 -55.88 50.58
CA LEU A 81 1.86 -55.54 50.19
C LEU A 81 2.46 -56.61 49.27
N LYS A 82 2.23 -57.89 49.56
CA LYS A 82 2.66 -59.00 48.70
C LYS A 82 2.02 -58.96 47.33
N SER A 83 0.72 -58.69 47.23
CA SER A 83 0.04 -58.57 45.93
C SER A 83 0.54 -57.34 45.16
N SER A 84 0.75 -56.20 45.83
CA SER A 84 1.29 -55.00 45.21
C SER A 84 2.71 -55.21 44.69
N TYR A 85 3.56 -55.92 45.43
CA TYR A 85 4.92 -56.23 45.01
C TYR A 85 4.93 -57.18 43.80
N ARG A 86 4.05 -58.20 43.76
CA ARG A 86 3.91 -59.07 42.57
C ARG A 86 3.49 -58.27 41.34
N LEU A 87 2.47 -57.43 41.48
CA LEU A 87 1.99 -56.57 40.40
C LEU A 87 3.11 -55.66 39.87
N LEU A 88 3.92 -55.09 40.76
CA LEU A 88 5.07 -54.28 40.37
C LEU A 88 6.12 -55.09 39.60
N CYS A 89 6.46 -56.30 40.07
CA CYS A 89 7.41 -57.17 39.38
C CYS A 89 6.90 -57.60 38.00
N GLU A 90 5.61 -57.95 37.90
CA GLU A 90 4.97 -58.31 36.64
C GLU A 90 4.95 -57.13 35.65
N THR A 91 4.62 -55.93 36.14
CA THR A 91 4.63 -54.70 35.34
C THR A 91 6.03 -54.38 34.84
N LEU A 92 7.04 -54.43 35.73
CA LEU A 92 8.44 -54.21 35.37
C LEU A 92 8.91 -55.19 34.31
N LYS A 93 8.60 -56.49 34.48
CA LYS A 93 8.93 -57.51 33.51
C LYS A 93 8.25 -57.25 32.15
N SER A 94 6.95 -56.94 32.15
CA SER A 94 6.24 -56.63 30.90
C SER A 94 6.79 -55.37 30.20
N SER A 95 7.25 -54.38 30.98
CA SER A 95 7.87 -53.16 30.45
C SER A 95 9.22 -53.48 29.81
N GLN A 96 10.06 -54.29 30.47
CA GLN A 96 11.35 -54.74 29.93
C GLN A 96 11.17 -55.59 28.67
N ASP A 97 10.22 -56.52 28.67
CA ASP A 97 9.90 -57.34 27.50
C ASP A 97 9.43 -56.47 26.32
N SER A 98 8.60 -55.45 26.59
CA SER A 98 8.15 -54.48 25.57
C SER A 98 9.29 -53.61 25.05
N GLU A 99 10.19 -53.16 25.92
CA GLU A 99 11.37 -52.37 25.55
C GLU A 99 12.30 -53.18 24.63
N LEU A 100 12.59 -54.44 24.98
CA LEU A 100 13.38 -55.34 24.15
C LEU A 100 12.73 -55.59 22.78
N HIS A 101 11.40 -55.73 22.74
CA HIS A 101 10.66 -55.87 21.48
C HIS A 101 10.85 -54.65 20.57
N VAL A 102 10.60 -53.44 21.11
CA VAL A 102 10.73 -52.18 20.35
C VAL A 102 12.17 -51.95 19.91
N LEU A 103 13.15 -52.26 20.77
CA LEU A 103 14.57 -52.17 20.40
C LEU A 103 14.92 -53.13 19.26
N GLY A 104 14.38 -54.34 19.27
CA GLY A 104 14.51 -55.31 18.18
C GLY A 104 13.90 -54.81 16.87
N GLU A 105 12.73 -54.18 16.92
CA GLU A 105 12.10 -53.54 15.76
C GLU A 105 12.93 -52.38 15.21
N ALA A 106 13.41 -51.48 16.06
CA ALA A 106 14.27 -50.38 15.66
C ALA A 106 15.55 -50.85 14.97
N LYS A 107 16.18 -51.92 15.49
CA LYS A 107 17.36 -52.55 14.87
C LYS A 107 17.03 -53.11 13.48
N ARG A 108 15.88 -53.77 13.30
CA ARG A 108 15.43 -54.27 11.99
C ARG A 108 15.17 -53.15 11.00
N CYS A 109 14.46 -52.09 11.40
CA CYS A 109 14.21 -50.93 10.56
C CYS A 109 15.51 -50.23 10.13
N ARG A 110 16.48 -50.09 11.05
CA ARG A 110 17.80 -49.53 10.73
C ARG A 110 18.54 -50.37 9.68
N ALA A 111 18.54 -51.69 9.82
CA ALA A 111 19.18 -52.58 8.85
C ALA A 111 18.50 -52.48 7.46
N GLU A 112 17.18 -52.35 7.43
CA GLU A 112 16.42 -52.17 6.19
C GLU A 112 16.71 -50.82 5.53
N LEU A 113 16.79 -49.73 6.29
CA LEU A 113 17.20 -48.42 5.78
C LEU A 113 18.60 -48.46 5.18
N GLN A 114 19.56 -49.07 5.87
CA GLN A 114 20.93 -49.23 5.35
C GLN A 114 20.95 -50.04 4.05
N ARG A 115 20.14 -51.10 3.96
CA ARG A 115 19.99 -51.90 2.74
C ARG A 115 19.43 -51.08 1.57
N LEU A 116 18.41 -50.26 1.83
CA LEU A 116 17.81 -49.38 0.83
C LEU A 116 18.77 -48.28 0.40
N GLN A 117 19.48 -47.64 1.34
CA GLN A 117 20.49 -46.63 1.04
C GLN A 117 21.62 -47.19 0.17
N ALA A 118 22.17 -48.34 0.51
CA ALA A 118 23.17 -49.02 -0.34
C ALA A 118 22.59 -49.46 -1.70
N GLY A 119 21.27 -49.64 -1.80
CA GLY A 119 20.58 -49.85 -3.08
C GLY A 119 20.52 -48.59 -3.93
N LEU A 120 20.19 -47.45 -3.30
CA LEU A 120 20.15 -46.14 -3.95
C LEU A 120 21.53 -45.67 -4.38
N GLU A 121 22.54 -45.75 -3.52
CA GLU A 121 23.93 -45.39 -3.85
C GLU A 121 24.42 -46.21 -5.05
N ARG A 122 24.17 -47.53 -5.08
CA ARG A 122 24.50 -48.35 -6.25
C ARG A 122 23.72 -47.97 -7.50
N ALA A 123 22.44 -47.61 -7.37
CA ALA A 123 21.62 -47.15 -8.50
C ALA A 123 22.11 -45.79 -9.03
N GLU A 124 22.56 -44.91 -8.14
CA GLU A 124 23.13 -43.60 -8.47
C GLU A 124 24.52 -43.74 -9.11
N GLU A 125 25.39 -44.58 -8.56
CA GLU A 125 26.67 -44.96 -9.17
C GLU A 125 26.48 -45.58 -10.55
N GLN A 126 25.44 -46.41 -10.73
CA GLN A 126 25.08 -46.97 -12.04
C GLN A 126 24.49 -45.92 -12.99
N SER A 127 23.73 -44.95 -12.47
CA SER A 127 23.15 -43.85 -13.26
C SER A 127 24.19 -42.80 -13.67
N THR A 128 25.26 -42.64 -12.89
CA THR A 128 26.39 -41.74 -13.15
C THR A 128 27.51 -42.40 -13.95
N SER A 129 27.62 -43.73 -13.90
CA SER A 129 28.44 -44.54 -14.81
C SER A 129 27.76 -44.61 -16.18
N GLU A 130 27.74 -43.49 -16.90
CA GLU A 130 27.48 -43.35 -18.35
C GLU A 130 26.68 -44.52 -18.95
N GLN A 131 25.47 -44.75 -18.43
CA GLN A 131 24.55 -45.67 -19.07
C GLN A 131 24.23 -45.00 -20.41
N PRO A 132 24.39 -45.71 -21.56
CA PRO A 132 24.17 -45.07 -22.85
C PRO A 132 22.76 -44.51 -22.82
N GLU A 133 22.63 -43.22 -23.15
CA GLU A 133 21.38 -42.45 -23.29
C GLU A 133 20.15 -43.35 -23.26
N SER A 134 19.71 -43.70 -22.05
CA SER A 134 18.54 -44.55 -21.93
C SER A 134 17.39 -43.69 -22.37
N GLU A 135 16.52 -44.21 -23.23
CA GLU A 135 15.29 -43.54 -23.69
C GLU A 135 14.54 -42.87 -22.51
N VAL A 136 14.59 -43.48 -21.32
CA VAL A 136 14.00 -42.94 -20.09
C VAL A 136 14.65 -41.62 -19.65
N ASN A 137 15.97 -41.48 -19.74
CA ASN A 137 16.68 -40.27 -19.36
C ASN A 137 16.44 -39.14 -20.37
N GLU A 138 16.42 -39.45 -21.67
CA GLU A 138 16.04 -38.49 -22.71
C GLU A 138 14.59 -38.01 -22.53
N LEU A 139 13.66 -38.93 -22.29
CA LEU A 139 12.26 -38.60 -22.02
C LEU A 139 12.11 -37.74 -20.76
N ARG A 140 12.90 -38.02 -19.71
CA ARG A 140 12.90 -37.20 -18.48
C ARG A 140 13.42 -35.79 -18.77
N GLN A 141 14.48 -35.65 -19.56
CA GLN A 141 15.02 -34.36 -19.95
C GLN A 141 14.02 -33.57 -20.81
N HIS A 142 13.39 -34.22 -21.80
CA HIS A 142 12.35 -33.62 -22.62
C HIS A 142 11.13 -33.18 -21.80
N LEU A 143 10.71 -33.99 -20.84
CA LEU A 143 9.61 -33.63 -19.94
C LEU A 143 9.97 -32.40 -19.10
N LEU A 144 11.17 -32.37 -18.51
CA LEU A 144 11.63 -31.24 -17.70
C LEU A 144 11.71 -29.96 -18.54
N GLN A 145 12.24 -30.06 -19.77
CA GLN A 145 12.29 -28.94 -20.70
C GLN A 145 10.89 -28.43 -21.05
N ALA A 146 9.96 -29.33 -21.40
CA ALA A 146 8.59 -28.97 -21.73
C ALA A 146 7.87 -28.30 -20.54
N CYS A 147 8.08 -28.79 -19.32
CA CYS A 147 7.54 -28.17 -18.10
C CYS A 147 8.09 -26.74 -17.90
N ASN A 148 9.39 -26.54 -18.11
CA ASN A 148 10.02 -25.22 -17.99
C ASN A 148 9.52 -24.26 -19.06
N GLU A 149 9.38 -24.72 -20.31
CA GLU A 149 8.85 -23.93 -21.42
C GLU A 149 7.39 -23.53 -21.18
N LEU A 150 6.57 -24.45 -20.69
CA LEU A 150 5.18 -24.19 -20.29
C LEU A 150 5.13 -23.10 -19.21
N LYS A 151 5.92 -23.26 -18.14
CA LYS A 151 5.96 -22.28 -17.05
C LYS A 151 6.38 -20.89 -17.54
N ALA A 152 7.40 -20.83 -18.39
CA ALA A 152 7.84 -19.58 -19.00
C ALA A 152 6.78 -18.97 -19.94
N ALA A 153 5.93 -19.78 -20.57
CA ALA A 153 4.82 -19.29 -21.39
C ALA A 153 3.68 -18.74 -20.51
N GLU A 154 3.31 -19.42 -19.43
CA GLU A 154 2.32 -18.96 -18.46
C GLU A 154 2.72 -17.61 -17.84
N ASP A 155 3.99 -17.45 -17.45
CA ASP A 155 4.47 -16.20 -16.86
C ASP A 155 4.44 -15.04 -17.88
N ARG A 156 4.72 -15.32 -19.16
CA ARG A 156 4.57 -14.34 -20.26
C ARG A 156 3.11 -14.00 -20.50
N GLU A 157 2.22 -14.98 -20.47
CA GLU A 157 0.78 -14.79 -20.61
C GLU A 157 0.26 -13.90 -19.48
N TYR A 158 0.58 -14.21 -18.23
CA TYR A 158 0.19 -13.41 -17.07
C TYR A 158 0.58 -11.94 -17.21
N LYS A 159 1.85 -11.68 -17.57
CA LYS A 159 2.35 -10.31 -17.82
C LYS A 159 1.60 -9.62 -18.96
N THR A 160 1.32 -10.35 -20.03
CA THR A 160 0.60 -9.82 -21.20
C THR A 160 -0.85 -9.49 -20.87
N GLN A 161 -1.54 -10.37 -20.15
CA GLN A 161 -2.91 -10.16 -19.69
C GLN A 161 -3.02 -8.95 -18.75
N HIS A 162 -2.06 -8.80 -17.83
CA HIS A 162 -1.98 -7.63 -16.97
C HIS A 162 -1.83 -6.34 -17.81
N ARG A 163 -0.88 -6.32 -18.75
CA ARG A 163 -0.67 -5.16 -19.64
C ARG A 163 -1.92 -4.85 -20.46
N LEU A 164 -2.60 -5.87 -20.98
CA LEU A 164 -3.84 -5.71 -21.74
C LEU A 164 -4.94 -5.06 -20.90
N ARG A 165 -5.06 -5.44 -19.62
CA ARG A 165 -6.02 -4.83 -18.69
C ARG A 165 -5.75 -3.35 -18.49
N CYS A 166 -4.49 -2.97 -18.22
CA CYS A 166 -4.11 -1.57 -18.07
C CYS A 166 -4.44 -0.74 -19.32
N LEU A 167 -4.12 -1.27 -20.51
CA LEU A 167 -4.44 -0.59 -21.78
C LEU A 167 -5.95 -0.46 -22.01
N TRP A 168 -6.73 -1.44 -21.58
CA TRP A 168 -8.18 -1.41 -21.69
C TRP A 168 -8.78 -0.33 -20.79
N GLU A 169 -8.27 -0.21 -19.56
CA GLU A 169 -8.64 0.86 -18.63
C GLU A 169 -8.26 2.24 -19.19
N GLU A 170 -7.03 2.41 -19.67
CA GLU A 170 -6.55 3.65 -20.29
C GLU A 170 -7.42 4.04 -21.49
N LYS A 171 -7.71 3.10 -22.39
CA LYS A 171 -8.62 3.34 -23.52
C LYS A 171 -9.99 3.81 -23.03
N ARG A 172 -10.54 3.17 -22.01
CA ARG A 172 -11.84 3.55 -21.43
C ARG A 172 -11.80 4.97 -20.88
N TYR A 173 -10.73 5.37 -20.20
CA TYR A 173 -10.57 6.74 -19.70
C TYR A 173 -10.48 7.75 -20.84
N LEU A 174 -9.67 7.47 -21.86
CA LEU A 174 -9.54 8.35 -23.03
C LEU A 174 -10.85 8.49 -23.80
N GLN A 175 -11.64 7.42 -23.91
CA GLN A 175 -12.95 7.49 -24.56
C GLN A 175 -13.93 8.40 -23.80
N LYS A 176 -13.94 8.31 -22.47
CA LYS A 176 -14.74 9.23 -21.63
C LYS A 176 -14.26 10.67 -21.80
N GLU A 177 -12.95 10.90 -21.79
CA GLU A 177 -12.39 12.24 -21.99
C GLU A 177 -12.83 12.83 -23.33
N ILE A 178 -12.82 12.03 -24.41
CA ILE A 178 -13.31 12.45 -25.73
C ILE A 178 -14.81 12.78 -25.67
N GLU A 179 -15.62 11.98 -24.96
CA GLU A 179 -17.06 12.23 -24.80
C GLU A 179 -17.36 13.52 -24.03
N PHE A 180 -16.51 13.91 -23.06
CA PHE A 180 -16.67 15.15 -22.31
C PHE A 180 -16.14 16.40 -23.03
N GLN A 181 -15.35 16.23 -24.10
CA GLN A 181 -14.90 17.38 -24.87
C GLN A 181 -16.07 17.97 -25.67
N PRO A 182 -16.21 19.32 -25.73
CA PRO A 182 -17.24 19.95 -26.54
C PRO A 182 -17.07 19.55 -28.00
N GLU A 183 -18.19 19.27 -28.67
CA GLU A 183 -18.19 18.93 -30.10
C GLU A 183 -17.49 20.04 -30.90
N PRO A 184 -16.73 19.71 -31.97
CA PRO A 184 -16.04 20.71 -32.78
C PRO A 184 -16.97 21.80 -33.31
N ALA A 185 -18.23 21.46 -33.59
CA ALA A 185 -19.26 22.40 -34.03
C ALA A 185 -19.63 23.43 -32.94
N GLU A 186 -19.64 23.04 -31.67
CA GLU A 186 -19.90 23.96 -30.55
C GLU A 186 -18.73 24.93 -30.35
N LEU A 187 -17.49 24.43 -30.48
CA LEU A 187 -16.28 25.26 -30.44
C LEU A 187 -16.24 26.24 -31.61
N GLU A 188 -16.60 25.81 -32.82
CA GLU A 188 -16.69 26.66 -34.00
C GLU A 188 -17.78 27.73 -33.83
N SER A 189 -18.97 27.35 -33.35
CA SER A 189 -20.05 28.29 -33.02
C SER A 189 -19.59 29.36 -32.01
N ARG A 190 -18.96 28.94 -30.91
CA ARG A 190 -18.42 29.86 -29.90
C ARG A 190 -17.36 30.79 -30.49
N THR A 191 -16.52 30.27 -31.38
CA THR A 191 -15.47 31.05 -32.06
C THR A 191 -16.09 32.10 -32.98
N ASN A 192 -17.10 31.73 -33.77
CA ASN A 192 -17.81 32.64 -34.67
C ASN A 192 -18.52 33.77 -33.90
N VAL A 193 -19.20 33.44 -32.79
CA VAL A 193 -19.84 34.45 -31.92
C VAL A 193 -18.80 35.41 -31.31
N LEU A 194 -17.64 34.89 -30.89
CA LEU A 194 -16.55 35.74 -30.39
C LEU A 194 -15.98 36.64 -31.49
N GLN A 195 -15.84 36.12 -32.71
CA GLN A 195 -15.36 36.89 -33.84
C GLN A 195 -16.33 38.01 -34.25
N GLU A 196 -17.63 37.72 -34.29
CA GLU A 196 -18.68 38.71 -34.57
C GLU A 196 -18.64 39.84 -33.54
N LYS A 197 -18.62 39.50 -32.24
CA LYS A 197 -18.49 40.49 -31.15
C LYS A 197 -17.22 41.33 -31.27
N HIS A 198 -16.10 40.72 -31.67
CA HIS A 198 -14.86 41.42 -31.88
C HIS A 198 -14.95 42.41 -33.06
N GLU A 199 -15.60 42.01 -34.16
CA GLU A 199 -15.83 42.88 -35.32
C GLU A 199 -16.77 44.04 -35.01
N ASP A 200 -17.83 43.81 -34.24
CA ASP A 200 -18.75 44.85 -33.80
C ASP A 200 -18.06 45.87 -32.88
N LEU A 201 -17.31 45.41 -31.89
CA LEU A 201 -16.49 46.28 -31.03
C LEU A 201 -15.47 47.08 -31.86
N ARG A 202 -14.87 46.46 -32.88
CA ARG A 202 -13.91 47.14 -33.77
C ARG A 202 -14.59 48.27 -34.56
N LYS A 203 -15.80 48.03 -35.09
CA LYS A 203 -16.60 49.05 -35.78
C LYS A 203 -16.99 50.17 -34.84
N GLU A 204 -17.54 49.86 -33.67
CA GLU A 204 -17.96 50.85 -32.67
C GLU A 204 -16.77 51.73 -32.21
N VAL A 205 -15.60 51.13 -31.98
CA VAL A 205 -14.38 51.88 -31.67
C VAL A 205 -13.98 52.82 -32.81
N SER A 206 -14.10 52.38 -34.06
CA SER A 206 -13.78 53.20 -35.23
C SER A 206 -14.76 54.38 -35.40
N GLU A 207 -16.05 54.14 -35.17
CA GLU A 207 -17.12 55.14 -35.23
C GLU A 207 -16.96 56.17 -34.11
N ARG A 208 -16.78 55.74 -32.86
CA ARG A 208 -16.51 56.66 -31.74
C ARG A 208 -15.25 57.48 -31.94
N ARG A 209 -14.21 56.91 -32.53
CA ARG A 209 -12.99 57.67 -32.87
C ARG A 209 -13.27 58.76 -33.91
N LEU A 210 -14.16 58.51 -34.86
CA LEU A 210 -14.56 59.51 -35.86
C LEU A 210 -15.42 60.60 -35.23
N GLU A 211 -16.39 60.21 -34.40
CA GLU A 211 -17.25 61.12 -33.65
C GLU A 211 -16.45 62.06 -32.76
N VAL A 212 -15.48 61.52 -32.00
CA VAL A 212 -14.57 62.32 -31.16
C VAL A 212 -13.79 63.34 -32.00
N ARG A 213 -13.30 62.96 -33.18
CA ARG A 213 -12.60 63.91 -34.08
C ARG A 213 -13.52 65.02 -34.56
N SER A 214 -14.71 64.67 -35.04
CA SER A 214 -15.72 65.65 -35.49
C SER A 214 -16.10 66.63 -34.39
N LEU A 215 -16.40 66.13 -33.19
CA LEU A 215 -16.76 66.98 -32.05
C LEU A 215 -15.59 67.88 -31.62
N THR A 216 -14.36 67.39 -31.73
CA THR A 216 -13.17 68.21 -31.45
C THR A 216 -13.06 69.36 -32.44
N GLU A 217 -13.25 69.10 -33.73
CA GLU A 217 -13.27 70.11 -34.78
C GLU A 217 -14.39 71.14 -34.56
N ASP A 218 -15.61 70.70 -34.23
CA ASP A 218 -16.75 71.58 -33.92
C ASP A 218 -16.47 72.50 -32.71
N VAL A 219 -15.87 71.94 -31.66
CA VAL A 219 -15.46 72.71 -30.47
C VAL A 219 -14.40 73.76 -30.84
N GLU A 220 -13.44 73.44 -31.70
CA GLU A 220 -12.44 74.39 -32.17
C GLU A 220 -13.07 75.53 -33.00
N ILE A 221 -14.02 75.19 -33.88
CA ILE A 221 -14.76 76.18 -34.69
C ILE A 221 -15.55 77.14 -33.78
N HIS A 222 -16.32 76.59 -32.83
CA HIS A 222 -17.08 77.41 -31.89
C HIS A 222 -16.18 78.28 -31.02
N LYS A 223 -15.03 77.76 -30.57
CA LYS A 223 -14.03 78.54 -29.83
C LYS A 223 -13.51 79.71 -30.66
N MET A 224 -13.19 79.50 -31.94
CA MET A 224 -12.79 80.57 -32.87
C MET A 224 -13.90 81.61 -33.06
N GLN A 225 -15.15 81.17 -33.17
CA GLN A 225 -16.29 82.07 -33.31
C GLN A 225 -16.50 82.93 -32.06
N ILE A 226 -16.45 82.33 -30.86
CA ILE A 226 -16.55 83.06 -29.58
C ILE A 226 -15.45 84.12 -29.47
N LEU A 227 -14.20 83.79 -29.83
CA LEU A 227 -13.09 84.76 -29.80
C LEU A 227 -13.34 85.94 -30.75
N ARG A 228 -13.93 85.70 -31.93
CA ARG A 228 -14.29 86.75 -32.88
C ARG A 228 -15.39 87.65 -32.32
N GLU A 229 -16.45 87.05 -31.79
CA GLU A 229 -17.59 87.77 -31.20
C GLU A 229 -17.16 88.59 -29.97
N GLN A 230 -16.27 88.05 -29.12
CA GLN A 230 -15.68 88.78 -28.00
C GLN A 230 -14.90 90.01 -28.46
N LYS A 231 -14.09 89.88 -29.51
CA LYS A 231 -13.37 91.02 -30.10
C LYS A 231 -14.32 92.08 -30.65
N GLU A 232 -15.37 91.68 -31.38
CA GLU A 232 -16.38 92.62 -31.88
C GLU A 232 -17.15 93.33 -30.76
N LEU A 233 -17.40 92.64 -29.65
CA LEU A 233 -18.00 93.24 -28.44
C LEU A 233 -17.05 94.25 -27.80
N GLU A 234 -15.76 93.92 -27.66
CA GLU A 234 -14.73 94.82 -27.14
C GLU A 234 -14.61 96.10 -27.99
N ASP A 235 -14.52 95.95 -29.33
CA ASP A 235 -14.51 97.07 -30.28
C ASP A 235 -15.76 97.97 -30.12
N LYS A 236 -16.95 97.36 -29.94
CA LYS A 236 -18.20 98.11 -29.72
C LYS A 236 -18.21 98.83 -28.37
N THR A 237 -17.69 98.23 -27.31
CA THR A 237 -17.59 98.89 -25.99
C THR A 237 -16.65 100.09 -26.04
N GLU A 238 -15.52 99.98 -26.74
CA GLU A 238 -14.60 101.10 -26.95
C GLU A 238 -15.27 102.26 -27.70
N ILE A 239 -16.05 101.96 -28.75
CA ILE A 239 -16.82 102.99 -29.48
C ILE A 239 -17.85 103.68 -28.58
N ILE A 240 -18.52 102.94 -27.67
CA ILE A 240 -19.49 103.52 -26.74
C ILE A 240 -18.79 104.43 -25.73
N GLU A 241 -17.67 104.00 -25.13
CA GLU A 241 -16.87 104.83 -24.23
C GLU A 241 -16.39 106.13 -24.91
N LEU A 242 -16.01 106.07 -26.19
CA LEU A 242 -15.62 107.24 -26.98
C LEU A 242 -16.80 108.17 -27.32
N LYS A 243 -18.04 107.68 -27.27
CA LYS A 243 -19.26 108.40 -27.69
C LYS A 243 -20.09 108.93 -26.51
N GLU A 244 -19.83 108.50 -25.28
CA GLU A 244 -20.34 109.19 -24.10
C GLU A 244 -19.64 110.55 -23.92
N PRO A 245 -20.36 111.68 -23.96
CA PRO A 245 -19.79 112.93 -23.50
C PRO A 245 -19.58 112.82 -21.99
N VAL A 246 -18.33 113.02 -21.55
CA VAL A 246 -17.99 113.30 -20.16
C VAL A 246 -18.78 114.53 -19.69
N SER A 247 -19.99 114.31 -19.19
CA SER A 247 -20.66 115.19 -18.26
C SER A 247 -20.16 114.81 -16.88
N LYS A 248 -19.06 115.44 -16.45
CA LYS A 248 -18.77 115.55 -15.02
C LYS A 248 -19.88 116.39 -14.38
N GLY A 249 -20.84 115.72 -13.78
CA GLY A 249 -21.87 116.31 -12.92
C GLY A 249 -21.65 115.94 -11.46
N THR A 250 -20.64 116.54 -10.82
CA THR A 250 -20.56 116.68 -9.36
C THR A 250 -21.76 117.51 -8.88
N PHE A 251 -22.60 116.98 -7.99
CA PHE A 251 -23.30 117.78 -6.98
C PHE A 251 -23.43 117.00 -5.64
N PRO A 252 -23.41 117.67 -4.48
CA PRO A 252 -22.84 117.13 -3.24
C PRO A 252 -23.86 116.68 -2.18
N LEU A 253 -23.35 115.88 -1.20
CA LEU A 253 -23.65 115.84 0.26
C LEU A 253 -25.15 115.71 0.67
N GLN A 254 -25.63 114.67 1.36
CA GLN A 254 -25.23 114.25 2.71
C GLN A 254 -25.98 112.98 3.19
N ARG A 255 -25.27 112.14 3.96
CA ARG A 255 -25.66 111.28 5.11
C ARG A 255 -27.07 110.68 5.21
N GLY A 256 -27.06 109.34 5.36
CA GLY A 256 -27.99 108.59 6.19
C GLY A 256 -27.53 107.14 6.38
N SER A 257 -26.73 106.86 7.41
CA SER A 257 -26.72 105.52 8.07
C SER A 257 -28.13 105.23 8.63
N PRO A 258 -28.51 104.02 9.12
CA PRO A 258 -27.68 102.85 9.51
C PRO A 258 -28.30 101.47 9.16
N VAL A 259 -27.63 100.42 9.69
CA VAL A 259 -28.02 99.00 9.89
C VAL A 259 -27.62 98.05 8.77
#